data_AF-A0A429FRK2-F1
#
_entry.id   AF-A0A429FRK2-F1
#
_cell.length_a   1.000
_cell.length_b   1.000
_cell.length_c   1.000
_cell.angle_alpha   90.00
_cell.angle_beta   90.00
_cell.angle_gamma   90.00
#
_symmetry.space_group_name_H-M   'P 1'
#
loop_
_entity.id
_entity.type
_entity.pdbx_description
1 polymer ?
#
loop_
_entity_poly.entity_id
_entity_poly.type
_entity_poly.pdbx_seq_one_letter_code
_entity_poly.pdbx_strand_id
1 'polypeptide(L)'
;MTHPDSGFRVAFSDFLRESGRWRDVEPEVLLARWVRFVESCEHGYRSDAQDYFNDLTSRDSLERAMGAVELQKFPELSQLRAKVEAVDVRFRSMLLPDAFPRIDEKFWWARGVVRYGRKRLVEDMRREYRLEIAEIE
;
A
#
# COMPACT_ATOMS: atom_id res chain seq x y z
N MET A 1 -20.89 27.26 -5.12
CA MET A 1 -19.63 27.00 -4.39
C MET A 1 -19.09 25.67 -4.89
N THR A 2 -18.09 25.70 -5.76
CA THR A 2 -17.34 24.50 -6.15
C THR A 2 -16.48 24.09 -4.96
N HIS A 3 -16.73 22.92 -4.38
CA HIS A 3 -15.89 22.42 -3.29
C HIS A 3 -14.48 22.16 -3.83
N PRO A 4 -13.42 22.78 -3.30
CA PRO A 4 -12.03 22.51 -3.71
C PRO A 4 -11.69 21.01 -3.64
N ASP A 5 -12.28 20.29 -2.67
CA ASP A 5 -12.22 18.82 -2.54
C ASP A 5 -12.62 18.05 -3.80
N SER A 6 -13.56 18.56 -4.59
CA SER A 6 -13.99 17.90 -5.83
C SER A 6 -12.92 17.96 -6.92
N GLY A 7 -12.12 19.02 -6.97
CA GLY A 7 -11.08 19.22 -8.00
C GLY A 7 -9.91 18.27 -7.81
N PHE A 8 -9.42 18.13 -6.57
CA PHE A 8 -8.37 17.18 -6.22
C PHE A 8 -8.82 15.75 -6.47
N ARG A 9 -10.01 15.37 -5.96
CA ARG A 9 -10.53 14.00 -6.09
C ARG A 9 -10.66 13.56 -7.54
N VAL A 10 -11.17 14.44 -8.41
CA VAL A 10 -11.28 14.18 -9.86
C VAL A 10 -9.89 14.04 -10.48
N ALA A 11 -9.00 15.02 -10.29
CA ALA A 11 -7.66 14.98 -10.88
C ALA A 11 -6.85 13.75 -10.43
N PHE A 12 -6.95 13.38 -9.15
CA PHE A 12 -6.30 12.19 -8.59
C PHE A 12 -6.85 10.90 -9.22
N SER A 13 -8.17 10.80 -9.35
CA SER A 13 -8.83 9.63 -9.95
C SER A 13 -8.49 9.49 -11.42
N ASP A 14 -8.45 10.60 -12.15
CA ASP A 14 -8.11 10.63 -13.57
C ASP A 14 -6.65 10.26 -13.81
N PHE A 15 -5.73 10.82 -13.01
CA PHE A 15 -4.32 10.40 -13.02
C PHE A 15 -4.19 8.89 -12.86
N LEU A 16 -4.88 8.28 -11.90
CA LEU A 16 -4.78 6.83 -11.67
C LEU A 16 -5.35 6.00 -12.82
N ARG A 17 -6.46 6.45 -13.44
CA ARG A 17 -7.02 5.82 -14.64
C ARG A 17 -6.05 5.84 -15.79
N GLU A 18 -5.46 7.00 -16.07
CA GLU A 18 -4.44 7.17 -17.11
C GLU A 18 -3.18 6.32 -16.82
N SER A 19 -2.88 6.13 -15.52
CA SER A 19 -1.76 5.31 -15.05
C SER A 19 -1.99 3.78 -15.15
N GLY A 20 -3.19 3.36 -15.60
CA GLY A 20 -3.60 1.97 -15.85
C GLY A 20 -4.47 1.33 -14.76
N ARG A 21 -4.89 2.07 -13.72
CA ARG A 21 -5.76 1.56 -12.64
C ARG A 21 -7.20 2.01 -12.87
N TRP A 22 -8.13 1.07 -13.04
CA TRP A 22 -9.51 1.37 -13.42
C TRP A 22 -10.53 1.27 -12.27
N ARG A 23 -10.13 0.74 -11.11
CA ARG A 23 -10.98 0.55 -9.93
C ARG A 23 -10.32 1.08 -8.68
N ASP A 24 -11.14 1.54 -7.74
CA ASP A 24 -10.69 2.09 -6.46
C ASP A 24 -9.63 3.17 -6.70
N VAL A 25 -10.02 4.21 -7.43
CA VAL A 25 -9.11 5.27 -7.91
C VAL A 25 -9.29 6.56 -7.10
N GLU A 26 -10.30 6.64 -6.27
CA GLU A 26 -10.52 7.77 -5.38
C GLU A 26 -9.51 7.75 -4.23
N PRO A 27 -8.97 8.91 -3.82
CA PRO A 27 -7.89 8.99 -2.83
C PRO A 27 -8.29 8.39 -1.47
N GLU A 28 -9.52 8.64 -1.02
CA GLU A 28 -10.05 8.07 0.23
C GLU A 28 -10.27 6.56 0.14
N VAL A 29 -10.63 6.03 -1.03
CA VAL A 29 -10.82 4.59 -1.23
C VAL A 29 -9.46 3.88 -1.19
N LEU A 30 -8.46 4.42 -1.88
CA LEU A 30 -7.09 3.89 -1.84
C LEU A 30 -6.48 3.94 -0.45
N LEU A 31 -6.60 5.09 0.23
CA LEU A 31 -6.12 5.22 1.60
C LEU A 31 -6.81 4.21 2.52
N ALA A 32 -8.12 4.04 2.40
CA ALA A 32 -8.85 3.06 3.20
C ALA A 32 -8.43 1.61 2.89
N ARG A 33 -8.09 1.28 1.63
CA ARG A 33 -7.51 -0.02 1.28
C ARG A 33 -6.14 -0.22 1.95
N TRP A 34 -5.29 0.81 1.92
CA TRP A 34 -3.97 0.75 2.58
C TRP A 34 -4.10 0.56 4.09
N VAL A 35 -4.97 1.32 4.74
CA VAL A 35 -5.26 1.20 6.18
C VAL A 35 -5.73 -0.22 6.52
N ARG A 36 -6.74 -0.74 5.80
CA ARG A 36 -7.26 -2.10 6.07
C ARG A 36 -6.21 -3.19 5.86
N PHE A 37 -5.35 -3.03 4.86
CA PHE A 37 -4.26 -3.98 4.64
C PHE A 37 -3.28 -3.98 5.82
N VAL A 38 -2.86 -2.80 6.29
CA VAL A 38 -1.95 -2.69 7.44
C VAL A 38 -2.60 -3.22 8.72
N GLU A 39 -3.88 -2.93 8.94
CA GLU A 39 -4.65 -3.51 10.05
C GLU A 39 -4.73 -5.04 9.96
N SER A 40 -4.93 -5.60 8.76
CA SER A 40 -4.90 -7.05 8.56
C SER A 40 -3.53 -7.64 8.89
N CYS A 41 -2.44 -6.94 8.53
CA CYS A 41 -1.08 -7.36 8.86
C CYS A 41 -0.79 -7.35 10.36
N GLU A 42 -1.30 -6.36 11.10
CA GLU A 42 -1.15 -6.27 12.57
C GLU A 42 -1.76 -7.46 13.31
N HIS A 43 -2.81 -8.07 12.75
CA HIS A 43 -3.49 -9.24 13.31
C HIS A 43 -2.99 -10.57 12.75
N GLY A 44 -1.88 -10.55 12.00
CA GLY A 44 -1.46 -11.67 11.17
C GLY A 44 -2.33 -11.76 9.93
N TYR A 45 -1.75 -11.37 8.78
CA TYR A 45 -2.48 -11.37 7.52
C TYR A 45 -3.00 -12.78 7.20
N ARG A 46 -4.31 -12.87 6.95
CA ARG A 46 -5.06 -14.15 6.97
C ARG A 46 -5.14 -14.85 5.61
N SER A 47 -5.07 -14.07 4.54
CA SER A 47 -5.18 -14.56 3.17
C SER A 47 -3.86 -15.12 2.65
N ASP A 48 -3.81 -15.44 1.35
CA ASP A 48 -2.63 -15.97 0.69
C ASP A 48 -1.62 -14.89 0.25
N ALA A 49 -0.49 -15.35 -0.29
CA ALA A 49 0.55 -14.46 -0.79
C ALA A 49 0.08 -13.60 -1.97
N GLN A 50 -0.77 -14.14 -2.85
CA GLN A 50 -1.30 -13.39 -3.98
C GLN A 50 -2.16 -12.21 -3.49
N ASP A 51 -3.06 -12.45 -2.55
CA ASP A 51 -3.88 -11.42 -1.91
C ASP A 51 -3.02 -10.38 -1.18
N TYR A 52 -1.99 -10.84 -0.47
CA TYR A 52 -1.03 -9.94 0.21
C TYR A 52 -0.38 -8.96 -0.77
N PHE A 53 0.18 -9.46 -1.88
CA PHE A 53 0.82 -8.61 -2.88
C PHE A 53 -0.19 -7.75 -3.66
N ASN A 54 -1.40 -8.26 -3.89
CA ASN A 54 -2.49 -7.50 -4.50
C ASN A 54 -2.91 -6.30 -3.65
N ASP A 55 -3.05 -6.48 -2.34
CA ASP A 55 -3.41 -5.38 -1.45
C ASP A 55 -2.28 -4.36 -1.32
N LEU A 56 -1.02 -4.81 -1.38
CA LEU A 56 0.16 -3.96 -1.38
C LEU A 56 0.17 -2.94 -2.54
N THR A 57 -0.46 -3.27 -3.69
CA THR A 57 -0.57 -2.37 -4.85
C THR A 57 -1.30 -1.05 -4.54
N SER A 58 -2.07 -1.01 -3.45
CA SER A 58 -2.68 0.24 -2.95
C SER A 58 -1.59 1.27 -2.60
N ARG A 59 -0.49 0.84 -1.97
CA ARG A 59 0.63 1.71 -1.62
C ARG A 59 1.41 2.19 -2.84
N ASP A 60 1.58 1.34 -3.86
CA ASP A 60 2.16 1.74 -5.15
C ASP A 60 1.35 2.84 -5.81
N SER A 61 0.03 2.69 -5.81
CA SER A 61 -0.88 3.67 -6.43
C SER A 61 -0.84 5.00 -5.70
N LEU A 62 -0.81 4.96 -4.36
CA LEU A 62 -0.62 6.15 -3.52
C LEU A 62 0.74 6.81 -3.78
N GLU A 63 1.83 6.04 -3.90
CA GLU A 63 3.16 6.60 -4.20
C GLU A 63 3.16 7.37 -5.51
N ARG A 64 2.65 6.74 -6.58
CA ARG A 64 2.63 7.32 -7.93
C ARG A 64 1.86 8.64 -7.92
N ALA A 65 0.70 8.68 -7.29
CA ALA A 65 -0.11 9.90 -7.21
C ALA A 65 0.55 10.97 -6.33
N MET A 66 1.17 10.61 -5.20
CA MET A 66 1.92 11.54 -4.37
C MET A 66 3.18 12.09 -5.05
N GLY A 67 3.74 11.38 -6.03
CA GLY A 67 4.87 11.83 -6.86
C GLY A 67 4.48 12.58 -8.13
N ALA A 68 3.19 12.62 -8.49
CA ALA A 68 2.73 13.24 -9.74
C ALA A 68 2.84 14.77 -9.68
N VAL A 69 3.47 15.37 -10.70
CA VAL A 69 3.74 16.83 -10.74
C VAL A 69 2.43 17.62 -10.87
N GLU A 70 1.50 17.12 -11.67
CA GLU A 70 0.17 17.68 -11.93
C GLU A 70 -0.72 17.72 -10.68
N LEU A 71 -0.45 16.85 -9.69
CA LEU A 71 -1.19 16.81 -8.43
C LEU A 71 -0.58 17.70 -7.34
N GLN A 72 0.68 18.16 -7.48
CA GLN A 72 1.36 18.99 -6.47
C GLN A 72 0.68 20.35 -6.24
N LYS A 73 -0.12 20.82 -7.20
CA LYS A 73 -0.88 22.08 -7.07
C LYS A 73 -2.02 22.01 -6.06
N PHE A 74 -2.43 20.80 -5.65
CA PHE A 74 -3.54 20.60 -4.72
C PHE A 74 -3.03 20.48 -3.28
N PRO A 75 -3.41 21.40 -2.36
CA PRO A 75 -3.01 21.31 -0.96
C PRO A 75 -3.51 20.02 -0.27
N GLU A 76 -4.61 19.43 -0.74
CA GLU A 76 -5.16 18.17 -0.27
C GLU A 76 -4.17 17.00 -0.40
N LEU A 77 -3.24 17.07 -1.37
CA LEU A 77 -2.20 16.05 -1.54
C LEU A 77 -1.27 15.97 -0.32
N SER A 78 -0.98 17.11 0.33
CA SER A 78 -0.18 17.14 1.56
C SER A 78 -0.89 16.44 2.73
N GLN A 79 -2.22 16.59 2.82
CA GLN A 79 -3.02 15.93 3.85
C GLN A 79 -3.11 14.43 3.59
N LEU A 80 -3.27 14.01 2.33
CA LEU A 80 -3.22 12.60 1.95
C LEU A 80 -1.86 12.00 2.32
N ARG A 81 -0.76 12.69 1.99
CA ARG A 81 0.60 12.25 2.31
C ARG A 81 0.79 12.02 3.80
N ALA A 82 0.40 12.97 4.64
CA ALA A 82 0.53 12.83 6.10
C ALA A 82 -0.24 11.60 6.62
N LYS A 83 -1.42 11.30 6.07
CA LYS A 83 -2.21 10.10 6.42
C LYS A 83 -1.53 8.82 5.96
N VAL A 84 -0.98 8.79 4.75
CA VAL A 84 -0.24 7.64 4.22
C VAL A 84 1.01 7.38 5.07
N GLU A 85 1.79 8.42 5.39
CA GLU A 85 3.00 8.32 6.21
C GLU A 85 2.71 7.76 7.61
N ALA A 86 1.59 8.17 8.24
CA ALA A 86 1.18 7.62 9.53
C ALA A 86 0.90 6.10 9.47
N VAL A 87 0.30 5.63 8.37
CA VAL A 87 0.05 4.20 8.14
C VAL A 87 1.36 3.47 7.77
N ASP A 88 2.23 4.11 7.00
CA ASP A 88 3.53 3.58 6.61
C ASP A 88 4.42 3.30 7.82
N VAL A 89 4.41 4.17 8.85
CA VAL A 89 5.15 3.95 10.10
C VAL A 89 4.70 2.65 10.78
N ARG A 90 3.39 2.40 10.85
CA ARG A 90 2.85 1.16 11.41
C ARG A 90 3.32 -0.05 10.61
N PHE A 91 3.18 0.01 9.28
CA PHE A 91 3.57 -1.10 8.40
C PHE A 91 5.07 -1.41 8.49
N ARG A 92 5.93 -0.39 8.39
CA ARG A 92 7.40 -0.54 8.50
C ARG A 92 7.81 -1.27 9.77
N SER A 93 7.15 -0.99 10.90
CA SER A 93 7.48 -1.61 12.17
C SER A 93 7.33 -3.13 12.16
N MET A 94 6.51 -3.68 11.26
CA MET A 94 6.20 -5.11 11.15
C MET A 94 7.03 -5.85 10.11
N LEU A 95 7.80 -5.14 9.28
CA LEU A 95 8.52 -5.76 8.17
C LEU A 95 9.79 -6.49 8.62
N LEU A 96 10.07 -7.61 7.94
CA LEU A 96 11.42 -8.05 7.62
C LEU A 96 11.89 -7.21 6.43
N PRO A 97 12.86 -6.30 6.62
CA PRO A 97 13.42 -5.56 5.50
C PRO A 97 14.19 -6.52 4.58
N ASP A 98 14.38 -6.10 3.33
CA ASP A 98 15.24 -6.77 2.35
C ASP A 98 14.87 -8.22 2.00
N ALA A 99 13.62 -8.64 2.23
CA ALA A 99 13.12 -9.95 1.80
C ALA A 99 13.23 -10.15 0.28
N PHE A 100 13.11 -9.05 -0.48
CA PHE A 100 13.25 -9.03 -1.93
C PHE A 100 14.34 -8.04 -2.36
N PRO A 101 15.64 -8.37 -2.20
CA PRO A 101 16.73 -7.40 -2.30
C PRO A 101 16.98 -6.84 -3.72
N ARG A 102 16.32 -7.41 -4.74
CA ARG A 102 16.35 -6.91 -6.12
C ARG A 102 15.36 -5.77 -6.38
N ILE A 103 14.42 -5.53 -5.48
CA ILE A 103 13.47 -4.41 -5.57
C ILE A 103 14.17 -3.14 -5.06
N ASP A 104 14.11 -2.04 -5.81
CA ASP A 104 14.71 -0.75 -5.42
C ASP A 104 14.26 -0.30 -4.01
N GLU A 105 15.18 0.23 -3.21
CA GLU A 105 14.93 0.67 -1.82
C GLU A 105 13.81 1.71 -1.71
N LYS A 106 13.57 2.51 -2.77
CA LYS A 106 12.44 3.46 -2.78
C LYS A 106 11.08 2.78 -2.66
N PHE A 107 10.98 1.51 -3.06
CA PHE A 107 9.79 0.67 -2.92
C PHE A 107 9.87 -0.23 -1.68
N TRP A 108 10.34 0.33 -0.56
CA TRP A 108 10.58 -0.41 0.69
C TRP A 108 9.40 -1.28 1.14
N TRP A 109 8.14 -0.88 0.85
CA TRP A 109 6.94 -1.65 1.20
C TRP A 109 6.83 -2.96 0.41
N ALA A 110 7.31 -2.99 -0.84
CA ALA A 110 7.37 -4.17 -1.69
C ALA A 110 8.67 -4.95 -1.53
N ARG A 111 9.74 -4.27 -1.09
CA ARG A 111 11.03 -4.88 -0.80
C ARG A 111 11.02 -5.73 0.47
N GLY A 112 10.23 -5.34 1.47
CA GLY A 112 10.03 -6.10 2.69
C GLY A 112 8.81 -7.01 2.66
N VAL A 113 8.71 -7.90 3.66
CA VAL A 113 7.51 -8.71 3.94
C VAL A 113 7.20 -8.66 5.43
N VAL A 114 5.95 -8.83 5.84
CA VAL A 114 5.60 -8.93 7.27
C VAL A 114 6.38 -10.04 7.98
N ARG A 115 6.81 -9.78 9.22
CA ARG A 115 7.46 -10.79 10.10
C ARG A 115 6.52 -11.92 10.49
N TYR A 116 5.22 -11.63 10.55
CA TYR A 116 4.20 -12.53 11.08
C TYR A 116 3.02 -12.64 10.12
N GLY A 117 2.43 -13.83 10.01
CA GLY A 117 1.22 -14.08 9.23
C GLY A 117 0.41 -15.22 9.82
N ARG A 118 -0.77 -15.50 9.27
CA ARG A 118 -1.47 -16.76 9.55
C ARG A 118 -0.91 -17.88 8.68
N LYS A 119 -1.24 -19.12 9.06
CA LYS A 119 -0.87 -20.34 8.37
C LYS A 119 -0.84 -20.23 6.84
N ARG A 120 -1.90 -19.70 6.22
CA ARG A 120 -1.99 -19.63 4.76
C ARG A 120 -0.88 -18.78 4.14
N LEU A 121 -0.66 -17.57 4.65
CA LEU A 121 0.41 -16.69 4.17
C LEU A 121 1.79 -17.32 4.43
N VAL A 122 2.00 -17.90 5.61
CA VAL A 122 3.28 -18.53 6.00
C VAL A 122 3.63 -19.67 5.04
N GLU A 123 2.68 -20.56 4.77
CA GLU A 123 2.86 -21.68 3.84
C GLU A 123 3.21 -21.21 2.42
N ASP A 124 2.52 -20.17 1.94
CA ASP A 124 2.71 -19.65 0.59
C ASP A 124 4.06 -18.90 0.47
N MET A 125 4.43 -18.08 1.46
CA MET A 125 5.74 -17.41 1.51
C MET A 125 6.90 -18.41 1.47
N ARG A 126 6.78 -19.51 2.21
CA ARG A 126 7.78 -20.59 2.20
C ARG A 126 7.81 -21.34 0.86
N ARG A 127 6.64 -21.69 0.34
CA ARG A 127 6.49 -22.54 -0.86
C ARG A 127 6.84 -21.80 -2.16
N GLU A 128 6.49 -20.53 -2.28
CA GLU A 128 6.58 -19.78 -3.53
C GLU A 128 7.79 -18.84 -3.53
N TYR A 129 8.07 -18.20 -2.39
CA TYR A 129 9.09 -17.16 -2.28
C TYR A 129 10.33 -17.61 -1.50
N ARG A 130 10.32 -18.81 -0.91
CA ARG A 130 11.41 -19.35 -0.07
C ARG A 130 11.73 -18.44 1.12
N LEU A 131 10.72 -17.73 1.63
CA LEU A 131 10.83 -16.85 2.78
C LEU A 131 10.23 -17.53 4.01
N GLU A 132 10.98 -17.49 5.11
CA GLU A 132 10.52 -18.00 6.41
C GLU A 132 10.01 -16.81 7.24
N ILE A 133 8.69 -16.75 7.41
CA ILE A 133 8.00 -15.79 8.30
C ILE A 133 7.32 -16.56 9.43
N ALA A 134 7.09 -15.92 10.57
CA ALA A 134 6.53 -16.60 11.73
C ALA A 134 5.00 -16.69 11.65
N GLU A 135 4.45 -17.84 12.04
CA GLU A 135 3.01 -18.01 12.22
C GLU A 135 2.55 -17.45 13.56
N ILE A 136 1.39 -16.79 13.58
CA ILE A 136 0.69 -16.37 14.80
C ILE A 136 -0.76 -16.87 14.79
N GLU A 137 -1.31 -17.19 15.97
CA GLU A 137 -2.67 -17.73 16.19
C GLU A 137 -3.80 -16.70 16.08
#